data_AF-A0A7K0YQN8-F1
#
_entry.id   AF-A0A7K0YQN8-F1
#
_cell.length_a   1.000
_cell.length_b   1.000
_cell.length_c   1.000
_cell.angle_alpha   90.00
_cell.angle_beta   90.00
_cell.angle_gamma   90.00
#
_symmetry.space_group_name_H-M   'P 1'
#
loop_
_entity.id
_entity.type
_entity.pdbx_description
1 polymer ?
#
loop_
_entity_poly.entity_id
_entity_poly.type
_entity_poly.pdbx_seq_one_letter_code
_entity_poly.pdbx_strand_id
1 'polypeptide(L)'
;MPDNLFQHFSLTNLEVVDEIASLQRRYESKYVIHQSRLNHLAAELQRSWLVLSMNDSQAFLYKTTYFDDDNLTSYRDHVKGRRHRYKIRVRTYSDDSSFLEVKQ
;
A
#
# COMPACT_ATOMS: atom_id res chain seq x y z
N MET A 1 -7.41 -12.57 5.25
CA MET A 1 -8.28 -11.81 4.32
C MET A 1 -9.46 -12.71 3.99
N PRO A 2 -10.67 -12.19 3.75
CA PRO A 2 -11.77 -13.04 3.29
C PRO A 2 -11.37 -13.72 1.99
N ASP A 3 -11.50 -15.03 1.93
CA ASP A 3 -11.29 -15.81 0.71
C ASP A 3 -12.29 -15.28 -0.34
N ASN A 4 -11.81 -14.87 -1.51
CA ASN A 4 -12.59 -14.36 -2.66
C ASN A 4 -12.90 -12.86 -2.72
N LEU A 5 -12.27 -11.99 -1.93
CA LEU A 5 -12.52 -10.53 -2.00
C LEU A 5 -12.37 -9.94 -3.42
N PHE A 6 -11.47 -10.50 -4.23
CA PHE A 6 -11.13 -10.00 -5.56
C PHE A 6 -11.68 -10.85 -6.72
N GLN A 7 -12.46 -11.90 -6.44
CA GLN A 7 -12.85 -12.93 -7.42
C GLN A 7 -13.51 -12.37 -8.69
N HIS A 8 -14.24 -11.26 -8.57
CA HIS A 8 -15.04 -10.67 -9.66
C HIS A 8 -14.42 -9.41 -10.28
N PHE A 9 -13.20 -9.04 -9.86
CA PHE A 9 -12.50 -7.90 -10.45
C PHE A 9 -11.82 -8.31 -11.76
N SER A 10 -11.84 -7.40 -12.72
CA SER A 10 -10.92 -7.49 -13.86
C SER A 10 -9.48 -7.25 -13.38
N LEU A 11 -8.54 -8.05 -13.89
CA LEU A 11 -7.14 -7.98 -13.52
C LEU A 11 -6.38 -6.99 -14.43
N THR A 12 -5.30 -6.44 -13.91
CA THR A 12 -4.33 -5.63 -14.65
C THR A 12 -2.90 -6.01 -14.23
N ASN A 13 -1.91 -5.60 -15.01
CA ASN A 13 -0.48 -5.80 -14.72
C ASN A 13 0.22 -4.45 -14.52
N LEU A 14 1.50 -4.49 -14.18
CA LEU A 14 2.26 -3.28 -13.87
C LEU A 14 2.46 -2.40 -15.12
N GLU A 15 2.68 -3.02 -16.28
CA GLU A 15 2.90 -2.31 -17.54
C GLU A 15 1.69 -1.43 -17.90
N VAL A 16 0.47 -1.97 -17.81
CA VAL A 16 -0.77 -1.22 -18.07
C VAL A 16 -0.97 -0.10 -17.06
N VAL A 17 -0.66 -0.34 -15.79
CA VAL A 17 -0.76 0.70 -14.75
C VAL A 17 0.20 1.85 -15.04
N ASP A 18 1.45 1.55 -15.42
CA ASP A 18 2.47 2.57 -15.71
C ASP A 18 2.11 3.38 -16.96
N GLU A 19 1.57 2.74 -18.00
CA GLU A 19 1.07 3.43 -19.20
C GLU A 19 -0.03 4.45 -18.85
N ILE A 20 -1.04 4.03 -18.08
CA ILE A 20 -2.17 4.88 -17.68
C ILE A 20 -1.72 5.98 -16.68
N ALA A 21 -0.80 5.66 -15.77
CA ALA A 21 -0.39 6.54 -14.68
C ALA A 21 0.66 7.59 -15.07
N SER A 22 1.29 7.46 -16.24
CA SER A 22 2.47 8.22 -16.66
C SER A 22 2.32 9.76 -16.70
N LEU A 23 1.10 10.31 -16.54
CA LEU A 23 0.85 11.76 -16.65
C LEU A 23 -0.10 12.34 -15.58
N GLN A 24 -0.41 11.62 -14.49
CA GLN A 24 -1.41 12.11 -13.52
C GLN A 24 -0.81 12.66 -12.22
N ARG A 25 -1.39 13.76 -11.73
CA ARG A 25 -1.22 14.19 -10.34
C ARG A 25 -1.87 13.12 -9.45
N ARG A 26 -1.04 12.37 -8.72
CA ARG A 26 -1.50 11.32 -7.82
C ARG A 26 -1.95 11.90 -6.49
N TYR A 27 -3.15 11.51 -6.06
CA TYR A 27 -3.69 11.81 -4.74
C TYR A 27 -3.86 10.51 -3.96
N GLU A 28 -3.64 10.56 -2.64
CA GLU A 28 -3.83 9.41 -1.74
C GLU A 28 -4.81 9.80 -0.63
N SER A 29 -5.83 8.98 -0.42
CA SER A 29 -6.77 9.09 0.71
C SER A 29 -6.81 7.75 1.46
N LYS A 30 -6.85 7.81 2.80
CA LYS A 30 -6.83 6.63 3.67
C LYS A 30 -8.08 6.60 4.52
N TYR A 31 -8.71 5.43 4.60
CA TYR A 31 -9.93 5.20 5.35
C TYR A 31 -9.76 3.99 6.26
N VAL A 32 -10.34 4.05 7.46
CA VAL A 32 -10.56 2.88 8.30
C VAL A 32 -11.93 2.33 7.95
N ILE A 33 -12.03 1.01 7.75
CA ILE A 33 -13.28 0.33 7.42
C ILE A 33 -13.51 -0.84 8.36
N HIS A 34 -14.76 -1.04 8.77
CA HIS A 34 -15.15 -2.23 9.51
C HIS A 34 -15.11 -3.46 8.61
N GLN A 35 -14.56 -4.58 9.09
CA GLN A 35 -14.38 -5.80 8.29
C GLN A 35 -15.68 -6.28 7.63
N SER A 36 -16.82 -6.15 8.31
CA SER A 36 -18.14 -6.55 7.76
C SER A 36 -18.56 -5.78 6.50
N ARG A 37 -17.94 -4.64 6.20
CA ARG A 37 -18.24 -3.81 5.02
C ARG A 37 -17.34 -4.12 3.82
N LEU A 38 -16.29 -4.94 3.99
CA LEU A 38 -15.31 -5.19 2.93
C LEU A 38 -15.94 -5.80 1.67
N ASN A 39 -16.76 -6.84 1.82
CA ASN A 39 -17.39 -7.51 0.67
C ASN A 39 -18.34 -6.57 -0.08
N HIS A 40 -19.08 -5.72 0.64
CA HIS A 40 -19.95 -4.71 0.02
C HIS A 40 -19.14 -3.69 -0.77
N LEU A 41 -18.09 -3.14 -0.18
CA LEU A 41 -17.20 -2.18 -0.85
C LEU A 41 -16.56 -2.80 -2.11
N ALA A 42 -16.07 -4.04 -2.01
CA ALA A 42 -15.49 -4.75 -3.13
C ALA A 42 -16.50 -4.92 -4.29
N ALA A 43 -17.75 -5.28 -3.98
CA ALA A 43 -18.81 -5.42 -4.98
C ALA A 43 -19.19 -4.11 -5.67
N GLU A 44 -18.99 -2.95 -5.02
CA GLU A 44 -19.18 -1.64 -5.65
C GLU A 44 -17.98 -1.24 -6.52
N LEU A 45 -16.76 -1.45 -6.02
CA LEU A 45 -15.53 -1.07 -6.70
C LEU A 45 -15.26 -1.89 -7.96
N GLN A 46 -15.65 -3.17 -8.01
CA GLN A 46 -15.41 -4.04 -9.17
C GLN A 46 -15.95 -3.50 -10.51
N ARG A 47 -16.89 -2.55 -10.48
CA ARG A 47 -17.49 -1.95 -11.68
C ARG A 47 -16.57 -0.95 -12.39
N SER A 48 -15.59 -0.38 -11.68
CA SER A 48 -14.75 0.71 -12.20
C SER A 48 -13.28 0.59 -11.82
N TRP A 49 -12.90 -0.40 -11.01
CA TRP A 49 -11.54 -0.64 -10.56
C TRP A 49 -11.00 -1.96 -11.07
N LEU A 50 -9.70 -1.98 -11.32
CA LEU A 50 -8.94 -3.18 -11.69
C LEU A 50 -8.08 -3.62 -10.49
N VAL A 51 -7.82 -4.93 -10.39
CA VAL A 51 -6.89 -5.48 -9.39
C VAL A 51 -5.55 -5.77 -10.05
N LEU A 52 -4.47 -5.21 -9.50
CA LEU A 52 -3.12 -5.52 -9.92
C LEU A 52 -2.81 -6.99 -9.60
N SER A 53 -2.36 -7.74 -10.59
CA SER A 53 -1.95 -9.13 -10.49
C SER A 53 -0.54 -9.30 -11.06
N MET A 54 0.33 -9.98 -10.32
CA MET A 54 1.69 -10.31 -10.75
C MET A 54 2.05 -11.71 -10.28
N ASN A 55 2.63 -12.54 -11.15
CA ASN A 55 3.00 -13.93 -10.84
C ASN A 55 1.84 -14.72 -10.20
N ASP A 56 0.64 -14.61 -10.76
CA ASP A 56 -0.61 -15.19 -10.26
C ASP A 56 -1.02 -14.79 -8.83
N SER A 57 -0.36 -13.77 -8.25
CA SER A 57 -0.70 -13.20 -6.95
C SER A 57 -1.42 -11.87 -7.10
N GLN A 58 -2.50 -11.74 -6.32
CA GLN A 58 -3.31 -10.52 -6.16
C GLN A 58 -3.11 -9.89 -4.77
N ALA A 59 -2.32 -10.54 -3.90
CA ALA A 59 -2.08 -10.13 -2.53
C ALA A 59 -0.57 -10.09 -2.24
N PHE A 60 -0.04 -8.88 -2.13
CA PHE A 60 1.37 -8.64 -1.88
C PHE A 60 1.59 -8.39 -0.40
N LEU A 61 1.91 -9.45 0.33
CA LEU A 61 2.24 -9.35 1.75
C LEU A 61 3.63 -8.74 1.92
N TYR A 62 3.77 -7.88 2.92
CA TYR A 62 5.05 -7.31 3.29
C TYR A 62 5.13 -7.10 4.79
N LYS A 63 6.34 -7.20 5.33
CA LYS A 63 6.68 -6.78 6.69
C LYS A 63 7.45 -5.47 6.60
N THR A 64 7.15 -4.52 7.48
CA THR A 64 7.91 -3.27 7.56
C THR A 64 8.40 -3.06 8.98
N THR A 65 9.71 -2.87 9.12
CA THR A 65 10.37 -2.49 10.37
C THR A 65 10.73 -1.02 10.28
N TYR A 66 10.15 -0.19 11.15
CA TYR A 66 10.53 1.21 11.28
C TYR A 66 11.66 1.35 12.30
N PHE A 67 12.63 2.20 11.99
CA PHE A 67 13.75 2.51 12.87
C PHE A 67 13.51 3.88 13.49
N ASP A 68 13.86 3.98 14.77
CA ASP A 68 13.90 5.23 15.50
C ASP A 68 15.05 5.16 16.52
N ASP A 69 15.36 6.29 17.15
CA ASP A 69 16.28 6.32 18.29
C ASP A 69 15.55 6.08 19.61
N ASP A 70 16.33 5.91 20.70
CA ASP A 70 15.78 5.75 22.06
C ASP A 70 14.91 6.95 22.50
N ASN A 71 15.10 8.11 21.84
CA ASN A 71 14.33 9.32 22.05
C ASN A 71 13.08 9.41 21.15
N LEU A 72 12.74 8.38 20.37
CA LEU A 72 11.60 8.40 19.46
C LEU A 72 11.54 9.66 18.58
N THR A 73 12.69 10.17 18.14
CA THR A 73 12.80 11.44 17.43
C THR A 73 11.97 11.44 16.16
N SER A 74 12.06 10.39 15.35
CA SER A 74 11.35 10.26 14.07
C SER A 74 9.84 10.23 14.27
N TYR A 75 9.38 9.47 15.28
CA TYR A 75 7.98 9.43 15.68
C TYR A 75 7.46 10.82 16.10
N ARG A 76 8.20 11.50 16.98
CA ARG A 76 7.80 12.82 17.52
C ARG A 76 7.76 13.88 16.42
N ASP A 77 8.75 13.88 15.54
CA ASP A 77 8.79 14.82 14.41
C ASP A 77 7.66 14.55 13.41
N HIS A 78 7.31 13.28 13.18
CA HIS A 78 6.18 12.92 12.34
C HIS A 78 4.85 13.44 12.92
N VAL A 79 4.57 13.16 14.20
CA VAL A 79 3.34 13.58 14.88
C VAL A 79 3.24 15.10 14.96
N LYS A 80 4.35 15.80 15.22
CA LYS A 80 4.39 17.27 15.32
C LYS A 80 4.40 17.97 13.96
N GLY A 81 4.42 17.24 12.85
CA GLY A 81 4.42 17.83 11.50
C GLY A 81 5.67 18.64 11.17
N ARG A 82 6.84 18.30 11.75
CA ARG A 82 8.09 19.04 11.53
C ARG A 82 8.50 19.03 10.06
N ARG A 83 9.11 20.14 9.60
CA ARG A 83 9.57 20.32 8.20
C ARG A 83 10.68 19.34 7.81
N HIS A 84 11.63 19.10 8.71
CA HIS A 84 12.63 18.04 8.56
C HIS A 84 12.19 16.89 9.45
N ARG A 85 11.76 15.81 8.83
CA ARG A 85 11.37 14.57 9.50
C ARG A 85 11.80 13.43 8.61
N TYR A 86 12.10 12.29 9.21
CA TYR A 86 12.49 11.11 8.45
C TYR A 86 11.65 9.92 8.91
N LYS A 87 11.33 9.04 7.96
CA LYS A 87 10.83 7.70 8.23
C LYS A 87 11.80 6.73 7.60
N ILE A 88 12.63 6.13 8.44
CA ILE A 88 13.58 5.10 8.04
C ILE A 88 12.90 3.75 8.26
N ARG A 89 12.90 2.91 7.23
CA ARG A 89 12.28 1.59 7.31
C ARG A 89 12.98 0.56 6.45
N VAL A 90 12.97 -0.68 6.90
CA VAL A 90 13.21 -1.84 6.04
C VAL A 90 11.87 -2.46 5.70
N ARG A 91 11.62 -2.67 4.40
CA ARG A 91 10.46 -3.41 3.92
C ARG A 91 10.93 -4.71 3.29
N THR A 92 10.37 -5.82 3.78
CA THR A 92 10.60 -7.18 3.28
C THR A 92 9.33 -7.68 2.63
N TYR A 93 9.43 -8.14 1.38
CA TYR A 93 8.32 -8.67 0.60
C TYR A 93 8.20 -10.19 0.77
N SER A 94 7.12 -10.78 0.25
CA SER A 94 6.85 -12.22 0.36
C SER A 94 7.87 -13.11 -0.36
N ASP A 95 8.69 -12.55 -1.25
CA ASP A 95 9.80 -13.22 -1.94
C ASP A 95 11.14 -13.07 -1.19
N ASP A 96 11.09 -12.67 0.09
CA ASP A 96 12.22 -12.37 0.97
C ASP A 96 13.14 -11.21 0.51
N SER A 97 12.81 -10.54 -0.60
CA SER A 97 13.52 -9.34 -1.02
C SER A 97 13.32 -8.22 0.00
N SER A 98 14.39 -7.49 0.31
CA SER A 98 14.39 -6.45 1.36
C SER A 98 15.05 -5.16 0.89
N PHE A 99 14.42 -4.04 1.20
CA PHE A 99 14.89 -2.71 0.80
C PHE A 99 14.92 -1.76 2.01
N LEU A 100 16.04 -1.06 2.17
CA LEU A 100 16.15 0.07 3.08
C LEU A 100 15.57 1.31 2.38
N GLU A 101 14.54 1.91 2.98
CA GLU A 101 13.84 3.07 2.45
C GLU A 101 13.94 4.24 3.44
N VAL A 102 14.19 5.44 2.90
CA VAL A 102 14.19 6.70 3.66
C VAL A 102 13.18 7.65 3.03
N LYS A 103 12.16 8.03 3.80
CA LYS A 103 11.21 9.09 3.41
C LYS A 103 11.43 10.35 4.23
N GLN A 104 11.46 11.51 3.55
CA GLN A 104 11.47 12.83 4.16
C GLN A 104 10.04 13.43 4.19
#